data_AF-A0A957WWR0-F1
#
_entry.id   AF-A0A957WWR0-F1
#
_cell.length_a   1.000
_cell.length_b   1.000
_cell.length_c   1.000
_cell.angle_alpha   90.00
_cell.angle_beta   90.00
_cell.angle_gamma   90.00
#
_symmetry.space_group_name_H-M   'P 1'
#
loop_
_entity.id
_entity.type
_entity.pdbx_description
1 polymer ?
#
loop_
_entity_poly.entity_id
_entity_poly.type
_entity_poly.pdbx_seq_one_letter_code
_entity_poly.pdbx_strand_id
1 'polypeptide(L)'
;MTHPEMQKIAYILKGYPRLSETFIINEIYLLEQMGVTLHIFSLKGGEQKSHAVVDKIQAAVTYLPKTKSVTATPFMRWLATHLPKFAAAHSRLIRRRPRAYLRALSYAIFGLSLQCSLQAGIRFKKSFIKEFLQAGTIAEAVLAEGSIGHLHGHFCHGATTVTMLVSHMTGIPFSFTAHAKDIYLPELNPNGLLATKLA
;
A
#
# COMPACT_ATOMS: atom_id res chain seq x y z
N MET A 1 21.67 -22.18 -18.44
CA MET A 1 21.15 -20.81 -18.51
C MET A 1 19.99 -20.72 -17.54
N THR A 2 20.23 -20.27 -16.31
CA THR A 2 19.16 -20.05 -15.33
C THR A 2 18.41 -18.79 -15.75
N HIS A 3 17.16 -18.93 -16.21
CA HIS A 3 16.26 -17.80 -16.32
C HIS A 3 16.29 -17.06 -14.96
N PRO A 4 16.49 -15.73 -14.92
CA PRO A 4 16.21 -15.01 -13.68
C PRO A 4 14.79 -15.41 -13.28
N GLU A 5 14.60 -15.94 -12.06
CA GLU A 5 13.26 -16.25 -11.57
C GLU A 5 12.37 -15.04 -11.88
N MET A 6 11.27 -15.26 -12.62
CA MET A 6 10.39 -14.16 -13.01
C MET A 6 9.87 -13.50 -11.75
N GLN A 7 10.49 -12.38 -11.38
CA GLN A 7 10.18 -11.67 -10.15
C GLN A 7 8.75 -11.16 -10.24
N LYS A 8 7.93 -11.53 -9.26
CA LYS A 8 6.55 -11.08 -9.18
C LYS A 8 6.48 -9.60 -8.82
N ILE A 9 5.44 -8.92 -9.28
CA ILE A 9 5.13 -7.55 -8.87
C ILE A 9 4.01 -7.58 -7.84
N ALA A 10 4.26 -6.99 -6.66
CA ALA A 10 3.22 -6.74 -5.68
C ALA A 10 2.41 -5.50 -6.09
N TYR A 11 1.18 -5.72 -6.56
CA TYR A 11 0.28 -4.69 -7.06
C TYR A 11 -0.67 -4.22 -5.94
N ILE A 12 -0.39 -3.07 -5.34
CA ILE A 12 -1.07 -2.56 -4.15
C ILE A 12 -2.21 -1.61 -4.55
N LEU A 13 -3.42 -1.99 -4.16
CA LEU A 13 -4.67 -1.30 -4.50
C LEU A 13 -5.42 -0.81 -3.27
N LYS A 14 -6.12 0.32 -3.39
CA LYS A 14 -7.01 0.82 -2.34
C LYS A 14 -8.18 -0.15 -2.07
N GLY A 15 -8.68 -0.82 -3.10
CA GLY A 15 -9.72 -1.83 -3.03
C GLY A 15 -9.80 -2.59 -4.34
N TYR A 16 -10.18 -3.87 -4.30
CA TYR A 16 -10.30 -4.73 -5.47
C TYR A 16 -11.34 -5.84 -5.22
N PRO A 17 -12.17 -6.23 -6.20
CA PRO A 17 -12.47 -5.51 -7.44
C PRO A 17 -13.32 -4.25 -7.16
N ARG A 18 -13.38 -3.32 -8.12
CA ARG A 18 -14.19 -2.09 -8.07
C ARG A 18 -14.87 -1.87 -9.42
N LEU A 19 -16.19 -1.63 -9.42
CA LEU A 19 -16.95 -1.43 -10.66
C LEU A 19 -16.53 -0.16 -11.40
N SER A 20 -16.21 0.89 -10.67
CA SER A 20 -15.83 2.19 -11.21
C SER A 20 -14.36 2.28 -11.64
N GLU A 21 -13.55 1.25 -11.36
CA GLU A 21 -12.12 1.22 -11.65
C GLU A 21 -11.80 0.16 -12.72
N THR A 22 -12.60 0.12 -13.79
CA THR A 22 -12.43 -0.79 -14.94
C THR A 22 -11.06 -0.66 -15.60
N PHE A 23 -10.50 0.53 -15.62
CA PHE A 23 -9.16 0.78 -16.17
C PHE A 23 -8.08 -0.01 -15.42
N ILE A 24 -8.19 -0.14 -14.09
CA ILE A 24 -7.24 -0.94 -13.29
C ILE A 24 -7.39 -2.43 -13.63
N ILE A 25 -8.63 -2.90 -13.75
CA ILE A 25 -8.93 -4.29 -14.10
C ILE A 25 -8.35 -4.62 -15.48
N ASN A 26 -8.56 -3.74 -16.47
CA ASN A 26 -8.02 -3.93 -17.81
C ASN A 26 -6.49 -3.87 -17.82
N GLU A 27 -5.87 -2.96 -17.06
CA GLU A 27 -4.42 -2.89 -16.93
C GLU A 27 -3.83 -4.18 -16.35
N ILE A 28 -4.37 -4.68 -15.24
CA ILE A 28 -3.93 -5.92 -14.61
C ILE A 28 -4.06 -7.09 -15.59
N TYR A 29 -5.22 -7.21 -16.25
CA TYR A 29 -5.45 -8.26 -17.23
C TYR A 29 -4.43 -8.20 -18.38
N LEU A 30 -4.19 -7.02 -18.96
CA LEU A 30 -3.22 -6.85 -20.04
C LEU A 30 -1.78 -7.12 -19.60
N LEU A 31 -1.39 -6.70 -18.39
CA LEU A 31 -0.08 -7.03 -17.82
C LEU A 31 0.12 -8.54 -17.70
N GLU A 32 -0.90 -9.28 -17.25
CA GLU A 32 -0.84 -10.75 -17.21
C GLU A 32 -0.73 -11.36 -18.61
N GLN A 33 -1.47 -10.84 -19.60
CA GLN A 33 -1.35 -11.30 -21.00
C GLN A 33 0.05 -11.03 -21.58
N MET A 34 0.75 -10.00 -21.08
CA MET A 34 2.15 -9.70 -21.43
C MET A 34 3.16 -10.57 -20.66
N GLY A 35 2.70 -11.52 -19.84
CA GLY A 35 3.54 -12.43 -19.08
C GLY A 35 4.04 -11.88 -17.75
N VAL A 36 3.51 -10.75 -17.28
CA VAL A 36 3.87 -10.18 -15.97
C VAL A 36 3.13 -10.95 -14.87
N THR A 37 3.89 -11.56 -13.95
CA THR A 37 3.30 -12.25 -12.80
C THR A 37 2.98 -11.27 -11.67
N LEU A 38 1.70 -11.19 -11.30
CA LEU A 38 1.21 -10.24 -10.31
C LEU A 38 0.74 -10.93 -9.01
N HIS A 39 0.95 -10.25 -7.88
CA HIS A 39 0.24 -10.52 -6.63
C HIS A 39 -0.45 -9.24 -6.18
N ILE A 40 -1.78 -9.25 -6.17
CA ILE A 40 -2.59 -8.09 -5.79
C ILE A 40 -2.73 -8.02 -4.26
N PHE A 41 -2.40 -6.87 -3.68
CA PHE A 41 -2.66 -6.56 -2.28
C PHE A 41 -3.75 -5.49 -2.18
N SER A 42 -4.90 -5.84 -1.60
CA SER A 42 -6.03 -4.92 -1.49
C SER A 42 -6.18 -4.37 -0.07
N LEU A 43 -6.01 -3.05 0.08
CA LEU A 43 -6.08 -2.34 1.37
C LEU A 43 -7.49 -2.33 1.99
N LYS A 44 -8.53 -2.49 1.17
CA LYS A 44 -9.93 -2.60 1.57
C LYS A 44 -10.58 -3.76 0.81
N GLY A 45 -11.74 -4.20 1.27
CA GLY A 45 -12.55 -5.15 0.49
C GLY A 45 -13.00 -4.54 -0.84
N GLY A 46 -13.27 -5.43 -1.80
CA GLY A 46 -13.90 -5.11 -3.08
C GLY A 46 -15.41 -4.97 -3.02
N GLU A 47 -15.98 -4.71 -4.19
CA GLU A 47 -17.42 -4.73 -4.45
C GLU A 47 -17.87 -6.13 -4.88
N GLN A 48 -19.11 -6.50 -4.53
CA GLN A 48 -19.67 -7.82 -4.86
C GLN A 48 -20.00 -7.97 -6.35
N LYS A 49 -20.30 -6.86 -7.03
CA LYS A 49 -20.49 -6.85 -8.47
C LYS A 49 -19.13 -6.55 -9.10
N SER A 50 -18.73 -7.36 -10.07
CA SER A 50 -17.52 -7.21 -10.85
C SER A 50 -17.84 -7.30 -12.35
N HIS A 51 -16.92 -6.83 -13.17
CA HIS A 51 -16.98 -6.99 -14.62
C HIS A 51 -16.46 -8.37 -15.01
N ALA A 52 -16.91 -8.92 -16.15
CA ALA A 52 -16.51 -10.25 -16.64
C ALA A 52 -14.99 -10.41 -16.86
N VAL A 53 -14.25 -9.31 -16.97
CA VAL A 53 -12.78 -9.32 -17.07
C VAL A 53 -12.12 -9.76 -15.75
N VAL A 54 -12.76 -9.51 -14.60
CA VAL A 54 -12.23 -9.91 -13.29
C VAL A 54 -12.08 -11.42 -13.19
N ASP A 55 -13.01 -12.18 -13.78
CA ASP A 55 -12.97 -13.65 -13.78
C ASP A 55 -11.85 -14.22 -14.66
N LYS A 56 -11.23 -13.39 -15.51
CA LYS A 56 -10.10 -13.77 -16.37
C LYS A 56 -8.74 -13.51 -15.70
N ILE A 57 -8.70 -12.72 -14.63
CA ILE A 57 -7.46 -12.37 -13.92
C ILE A 57 -7.02 -13.54 -13.05
N GLN A 58 -5.76 -13.94 -13.17
CA GLN A 58 -5.20 -15.10 -12.45
C GLN A 58 -4.40 -14.71 -11.20
N ALA A 59 -4.08 -13.43 -11.05
CA ALA A 59 -3.26 -12.91 -9.97
C ALA A 59 -3.83 -13.29 -8.60
N ALA A 60 -2.96 -13.81 -7.74
CA ALA A 60 -3.31 -14.05 -6.34
C ALA A 60 -3.71 -12.73 -5.67
N VAL A 61 -4.74 -12.76 -4.82
CA VAL A 61 -5.25 -11.58 -4.13
C VAL A 61 -5.17 -11.77 -2.62
N THR A 62 -4.39 -10.90 -1.96
CA THR A 62 -4.34 -10.80 -0.50
C THR A 62 -5.15 -9.60 -0.02
N TYR A 63 -6.21 -9.87 0.74
CA TYR A 63 -7.04 -8.85 1.37
C TYR A 63 -6.52 -8.51 2.77
N LEU A 64 -6.26 -7.23 3.03
CA LEU A 64 -5.84 -6.80 4.35
C LEU A 64 -7.02 -6.78 5.35
N PRO A 65 -6.73 -6.90 6.66
CA PRO A 65 -7.75 -6.77 7.70
C PRO A 65 -8.57 -5.48 7.54
N LYS A 66 -9.90 -5.60 7.56
CA LYS A 66 -10.80 -4.44 7.44
C LYS A 66 -10.56 -3.45 8.59
N THR A 67 -10.16 -2.23 8.23
CA THR A 67 -10.05 -1.09 9.15
C THR A 67 -11.19 -0.11 8.95
N LYS A 68 -11.88 0.29 10.01
CA LYS A 68 -12.87 1.38 9.96
C LYS A 68 -12.17 2.73 9.76
N SER A 69 -12.90 3.73 9.26
CA SER A 69 -12.38 5.09 9.11
C SER A 69 -11.93 5.64 10.46
N VAL A 70 -10.69 6.12 10.52
CA VAL A 70 -10.06 6.66 11.75
C VAL A 70 -10.73 7.96 12.20
N THR A 71 -11.47 8.63 11.30
CA THR A 71 -12.07 9.94 11.53
C THR A 71 -13.29 9.90 12.46
N ALA A 72 -14.00 8.76 12.52
CA ALA A 72 -15.28 8.64 13.23
C ALA A 72 -15.17 8.03 14.64
N THR A 73 -13.95 7.71 15.12
CA THR A 73 -13.73 7.08 16.42
C THR A 73 -12.56 7.73 17.16
N PRO A 74 -12.60 7.83 18.51
CA PRO A 74 -11.44 8.26 19.28
C PRO A 74 -10.21 7.42 18.94
N PHE A 75 -9.07 8.07 18.74
CA PHE A 75 -7.88 7.43 18.17
C PHE A 75 -7.39 6.23 18.99
N MET A 76 -7.33 6.36 20.32
CA MET A 76 -6.90 5.26 21.19
C MET A 76 -7.83 4.06 21.13
N ARG A 77 -9.15 4.29 21.04
CA ARG A 77 -10.15 3.22 20.88
C ARG A 77 -10.04 2.56 19.51
N TRP A 78 -9.80 3.35 18.47
CA TRP A 78 -9.53 2.81 17.14
C TRP A 78 -8.27 1.93 17.15
N LEU A 79 -7.19 2.41 17.78
CA LEU A 79 -5.92 1.69 17.87
C LEU A 79 -6.09 0.38 18.65
N ALA A 80 -6.70 0.41 19.84
CA ALA A 80 -6.92 -0.78 20.65
C ALA A 80 -7.74 -1.87 19.93
N THR A 81 -8.71 -1.48 19.10
CA THR A 81 -9.55 -2.42 18.36
C THR A 81 -8.93 -2.97 17.08
N HIS A 82 -7.92 -2.28 16.52
CA HIS A 82 -7.36 -2.61 15.21
C HIS A 82 -5.94 -3.16 15.31
N LEU A 83 -5.11 -2.65 16.22
CA LEU A 83 -3.73 -3.08 16.40
C LEU A 83 -3.56 -4.60 16.60
N PRO A 84 -4.41 -5.30 17.37
CA PRO A 84 -4.30 -6.76 17.50
C PRO A 84 -4.38 -7.52 16.17
N LYS A 85 -5.13 -6.98 15.19
CA LYS A 85 -5.26 -7.59 13.85
C LYS A 85 -3.98 -7.53 13.03
N PHE A 86 -3.10 -6.57 13.34
CA PHE A 86 -1.82 -6.35 12.67
C PHE A 86 -0.64 -6.90 13.48
N ALA A 87 -0.83 -7.17 14.77
CA ALA A 87 0.24 -7.49 15.72
C ALA A 87 1.11 -8.67 15.29
N ALA A 88 0.50 -9.74 14.76
CA ALA A 88 1.24 -10.94 14.34
C ALA A 88 2.18 -10.67 13.15
N ALA A 89 1.74 -9.91 12.16
CA ALA A 89 2.58 -9.55 11.03
C ALA A 89 3.70 -8.59 11.47
N HIS A 90 3.36 -7.59 12.30
CA HIS A 90 4.35 -6.64 12.81
C HIS A 90 5.40 -7.32 13.70
N SER A 91 5.03 -8.25 14.57
CA SER A 91 6.00 -8.96 15.41
C SER A 91 6.98 -9.79 14.58
N ARG A 92 6.48 -10.49 13.54
CA ARG A 92 7.33 -11.22 12.59
C ARG A 92 8.25 -10.28 11.80
N LEU A 93 7.73 -9.14 11.34
CA LEU A 93 8.51 -8.14 10.60
C LEU A 93 9.60 -7.50 11.47
N ILE A 94 9.28 -7.12 12.70
CA ILE A 94 10.25 -6.59 13.68
C ILE A 94 11.36 -7.60 13.91
N ARG A 95 11.02 -8.88 14.11
CA ARG A 95 12.01 -9.95 14.30
C ARG A 95 12.90 -10.15 13.07
N ARG A 96 12.35 -10.00 11.86
CA ARG A 96 13.06 -10.24 10.60
C ARG A 96 13.92 -9.06 10.14
N ARG A 97 13.44 -7.82 10.31
CA ARG A 97 14.06 -6.59 9.80
C ARG A 97 13.91 -5.43 10.81
N PRO A 98 14.49 -5.51 12.01
CA PRO A 98 14.25 -4.52 13.08
C PRO A 98 14.72 -3.11 12.69
N ARG A 99 15.88 -2.98 12.04
CA ARG A 99 16.43 -1.69 11.60
C ARG A 99 15.56 -1.03 10.54
N ALA A 100 15.11 -1.78 9.53
CA ALA A 100 14.24 -1.26 8.47
C ALA A 100 12.87 -0.86 9.04
N TYR A 101 12.34 -1.65 9.97
CA TYR A 101 11.10 -1.34 10.67
C TYR A 101 11.18 -0.01 11.46
N LEU A 102 12.22 0.18 12.27
CA LEU A 102 12.41 1.41 13.04
C LEU A 102 12.65 2.62 12.14
N ARG A 103 13.36 2.45 11.02
CA ARG A 103 13.52 3.49 9.99
C ARG A 103 12.18 3.86 9.34
N ALA A 104 11.39 2.88 8.93
CA ALA A 104 10.06 3.13 8.36
C ALA A 104 9.12 3.80 9.38
N LEU A 105 9.20 3.40 10.66
CA LEU A 105 8.38 3.98 11.73
C LEU A 105 8.77 5.44 12.00
N SER A 106 10.07 5.71 12.15
CA SER A 106 10.58 7.08 12.34
C SER A 106 10.26 7.95 11.12
N TYR A 107 10.34 7.41 9.91
CA TYR A 107 9.94 8.13 8.71
C TYR A 107 8.43 8.43 8.67
N ALA A 108 7.57 7.47 9.04
CA ALA A 108 6.13 7.69 9.09
C ALA A 108 5.72 8.72 10.16
N ILE A 109 6.39 8.71 11.32
CA ILE A 109 6.10 9.64 12.42
C ILE A 109 6.71 11.01 12.16
N PHE A 110 8.00 11.09 11.87
CA PHE A 110 8.74 12.34 11.80
C PHE A 110 8.86 12.87 10.38
N GLY A 111 9.17 12.02 9.39
CA GLY A 111 9.31 12.45 8.00
C GLY A 111 7.98 12.97 7.42
N LEU A 112 6.99 12.09 7.34
CA LEU A 112 5.68 12.42 6.77
C LEU A 112 4.91 13.45 7.59
N SER A 113 4.93 13.35 8.93
CA SER A 113 4.21 14.33 9.75
C SER A 113 4.87 15.71 9.77
N LEU A 114 6.21 15.80 9.74
CA LEU A 114 6.90 17.09 9.68
C LEU A 114 6.69 17.77 8.32
N GLN A 115 6.79 17.04 7.22
CA GLN A 115 6.47 17.59 5.88
C GLN A 115 5.03 18.10 5.80
N CYS A 116 4.07 17.38 6.39
CA CYS A 116 2.70 17.86 6.46
C CYS A 116 2.50 19.05 7.42
N SER A 117 3.33 19.14 8.46
CA SER A 117 3.25 20.14 9.53
C SER A 117 3.86 21.48 9.17
N LEU A 118 4.92 21.50 8.37
CA LEU A 118 5.67 22.74 8.07
C LEU A 118 4.86 23.77 7.27
N GLN A 119 3.71 23.40 6.72
CA GLN A 119 2.83 24.32 5.96
C GLN A 119 1.40 24.43 6.51
N ALA A 120 0.99 23.64 7.53
CA ALA A 120 -0.39 23.65 8.03
C ALA A 120 -0.53 23.53 9.58
N GLY A 121 0.56 23.75 10.33
CA GLY A 121 0.61 23.51 11.78
C GLY A 121 0.73 22.01 12.10
N ILE A 122 1.35 21.67 13.23
CA ILE A 122 1.60 20.27 13.63
C ILE A 122 0.27 19.55 13.86
N ARG A 123 -0.27 18.93 12.81
CA ARG A 123 -1.41 18.02 12.89
C ARG A 123 -0.97 16.64 12.44
N PHE A 124 -0.75 15.78 13.43
CA PHE A 124 -0.48 14.36 13.21
C PHE A 124 -1.66 13.72 12.47
N LYS A 125 -1.48 13.37 11.19
CA LYS A 125 -2.51 12.70 10.40
C LYS A 125 -2.64 11.25 10.85
N LYS A 126 -3.72 10.94 11.57
CA LYS A 126 -4.04 9.58 12.04
C LYS A 126 -4.10 8.53 10.90
N SER A 127 -4.25 8.97 9.65
CA SER A 127 -4.19 8.11 8.47
C SER A 127 -2.83 7.42 8.31
N PHE A 128 -1.72 8.06 8.69
CA PHE A 128 -0.38 7.49 8.55
C PHE A 128 -0.14 6.29 9.47
N ILE A 129 -0.76 6.27 10.65
CA ILE A 129 -0.68 5.08 11.53
C ILE A 129 -1.40 3.90 10.89
N LYS A 130 -2.59 4.13 10.33
CA LYS A 130 -3.31 3.09 9.60
C LYS A 130 -2.50 2.60 8.39
N GLU A 131 -1.93 3.51 7.62
CA GLU A 131 -1.10 3.18 6.45
C GLU A 131 0.17 2.42 6.84
N PHE A 132 0.81 2.78 7.96
CA PHE A 132 1.95 2.05 8.52
C PHE A 132 1.58 0.63 8.95
N LEU A 133 0.43 0.46 9.62
CA LEU A 133 -0.06 -0.87 10.00
C LEU A 133 -0.37 -1.74 8.78
N GLN A 134 -0.98 -1.15 7.75
CA GLN A 134 -1.22 -1.84 6.48
C GLN A 134 0.08 -2.19 5.76
N ALA A 135 1.04 -1.27 5.72
CA ALA A 135 2.35 -1.48 5.13
C ALA A 135 3.12 -2.60 5.83
N GLY A 136 3.09 -2.66 7.15
CA GLY A 136 3.78 -3.73 7.90
C GLY A 136 3.22 -5.12 7.58
N THR A 137 1.91 -5.26 7.41
CA THR A 137 1.31 -6.53 6.97
C THR A 137 1.71 -6.91 5.55
N ILE A 138 1.69 -5.96 4.61
CA ILE A 138 2.12 -6.24 3.23
C ILE A 138 3.61 -6.57 3.19
N ALA A 139 4.45 -5.80 3.88
CA ALA A 139 5.90 -6.04 3.94
C ALA A 139 6.23 -7.42 4.50
N GLU A 140 5.52 -7.87 5.53
CA GLU A 140 5.70 -9.22 6.06
C GLU A 140 5.30 -10.29 5.04
N ALA A 141 4.13 -10.15 4.40
CA ALA A 141 3.67 -11.07 3.37
C ALA A 141 4.61 -11.13 2.16
N VAL A 142 5.06 -9.96 1.67
CA VAL A 142 6.04 -9.82 0.58
C VAL A 142 7.34 -10.54 0.90
N LEU A 143 7.89 -10.30 2.10
CA LEU A 143 9.12 -10.96 2.52
C LEU A 143 8.91 -12.47 2.72
N ALA A 144 7.75 -12.89 3.25
CA ALA A 144 7.43 -14.31 3.46
C ALA A 144 7.31 -15.07 2.14
N GLU A 145 6.76 -14.44 1.10
CA GLU A 145 6.66 -15.02 -0.24
C GLU A 145 8.02 -15.12 -0.95
N GLY A 146 8.91 -14.15 -0.77
CA GLY A 146 10.29 -14.20 -1.27
C GLY A 146 10.49 -14.05 -2.78
N SER A 147 9.45 -14.26 -3.60
CA SER A 147 9.51 -14.15 -5.08
C SER A 147 9.12 -12.76 -5.63
N ILE A 148 8.74 -11.83 -4.75
CA ILE A 148 8.39 -10.46 -5.15
C ILE A 148 9.65 -9.61 -5.27
N GLY A 149 9.89 -9.07 -6.47
CA GLY A 149 11.06 -8.23 -6.77
C GLY A 149 10.73 -6.77 -7.02
N HIS A 150 9.46 -6.41 -7.15
CA HIS A 150 9.02 -5.03 -7.38
C HIS A 150 7.68 -4.74 -6.73
N LEU A 151 7.48 -3.50 -6.28
CA LEU A 151 6.22 -3.02 -5.74
C LEU A 151 5.58 -2.02 -6.69
N HIS A 152 4.27 -2.09 -6.90
CA HIS A 152 3.54 -1.10 -7.69
C HIS A 152 2.29 -0.64 -6.96
N GLY A 153 2.17 0.66 -6.69
CA GLY A 153 0.98 1.26 -6.13
C GLY A 153 0.12 1.88 -7.23
N HIS A 154 -1.14 1.48 -7.37
CA HIS A 154 -2.03 2.16 -8.31
C HIS A 154 -2.66 3.41 -7.68
N PHE A 155 -2.75 4.50 -8.45
CA PHE A 155 -2.89 5.90 -8.00
C PHE A 155 -1.62 6.46 -7.37
N CYS A 156 -1.55 7.78 -7.19
CA CYS A 156 -0.43 8.44 -6.48
C CYS A 156 -0.78 8.95 -5.07
N HIS A 157 -1.89 8.51 -4.46
CA HIS A 157 -2.35 8.94 -3.12
C HIS A 157 -2.05 7.92 -2.00
N GLY A 158 -3.03 7.56 -1.15
CA GLY A 158 -2.82 6.72 0.04
C GLY A 158 -2.30 5.29 -0.24
N ALA A 159 -2.70 4.66 -1.34
CA ALA A 159 -2.16 3.35 -1.74
C ALA A 159 -0.65 3.41 -2.00
N THR A 160 -0.17 4.49 -2.62
CA THR A 160 1.25 4.76 -2.85
C THR A 160 1.99 5.05 -1.57
N THR A 161 1.39 5.77 -0.61
CA THR A 161 2.01 5.97 0.70
C THR A 161 2.26 4.64 1.40
N VAL A 162 1.29 3.71 1.35
CA VAL A 162 1.48 2.35 1.85
C VAL A 162 2.60 1.64 1.07
N THR A 163 2.59 1.72 -0.26
CA THR A 163 3.59 1.10 -1.14
C THR A 163 5.01 1.58 -0.81
N MET A 164 5.20 2.88 -0.64
CA MET A 164 6.48 3.48 -0.24
C MET A 164 6.92 2.99 1.15
N LEU A 165 6.01 2.92 2.13
CA LEU A 165 6.33 2.36 3.44
C LEU A 165 6.72 0.88 3.37
N VAL A 166 6.07 0.09 2.51
CA VAL A 166 6.46 -1.30 2.23
C VAL A 166 7.88 -1.32 1.67
N SER A 167 8.20 -0.46 0.69
CA SER A 167 9.54 -0.32 0.14
C SER A 167 10.59 -0.03 1.22
N HIS A 168 10.33 0.92 2.12
CA HIS A 168 11.23 1.21 3.25
C HIS A 168 11.43 0.02 4.20
N MET A 169 10.40 -0.82 4.39
CA MET A 169 10.47 -1.99 5.28
C MET A 169 11.16 -3.19 4.64
N THR A 170 10.97 -3.41 3.33
CA THR A 170 11.49 -4.59 2.61
C THR A 170 12.83 -4.33 1.93
N GLY A 171 13.07 -3.09 1.50
CA GLY A 171 14.16 -2.69 0.61
C GLY A 171 13.87 -2.91 -0.88
N ILE A 172 12.65 -3.32 -1.24
CA ILE A 172 12.24 -3.58 -2.62
C ILE A 172 11.83 -2.25 -3.26
N PRO A 173 12.31 -1.91 -4.47
CA PRO A 173 11.93 -0.67 -5.14
C PRO A 173 10.43 -0.65 -5.46
N PHE A 174 9.89 0.55 -5.64
CA PHE A 174 8.49 0.71 -6.01
C PHE A 174 8.29 1.67 -7.18
N SER A 175 7.14 1.51 -7.82
CA SER A 175 6.60 2.42 -8.83
C SER A 175 5.15 2.72 -8.52
N PHE A 176 4.56 3.70 -9.21
CA PHE A 176 3.14 3.97 -9.11
C PHE A 176 2.60 4.67 -10.35
N THR A 177 1.30 4.52 -10.59
CA THR A 177 0.58 5.20 -11.68
C THR A 177 -0.17 6.39 -11.10
N ALA A 178 -0.01 7.59 -11.68
CA ALA A 178 -0.76 8.78 -11.28
C ALA A 178 -1.89 9.07 -12.26
N HIS A 179 -3.07 9.43 -11.74
CA HIS A 179 -4.20 9.90 -12.54
C HIS A 179 -4.35 11.42 -12.44
N ALA A 180 -5.07 12.02 -13.39
CA ALA A 180 -5.33 13.47 -13.41
C ALA A 180 -5.86 13.98 -12.05
N LYS A 181 -6.84 13.28 -11.46
CA LYS A 181 -7.38 13.65 -10.15
C LYS A 181 -6.31 13.70 -9.05
N ASP A 182 -5.30 12.83 -9.11
CA ASP A 182 -4.30 12.76 -8.05
C ASP A 182 -3.30 13.94 -8.15
N ILE A 183 -3.15 14.52 -9.33
CA ILE A 183 -2.30 15.68 -9.61
C ILE A 183 -3.07 16.99 -9.35
N TYR A 184 -4.31 17.08 -9.83
CA TYR A 184 -5.09 18.32 -9.83
C TYR A 184 -5.96 18.53 -8.58
N LEU A 185 -6.13 17.53 -7.71
CA LEU A 185 -6.89 17.68 -6.45
C LEU A 185 -5.93 17.73 -5.25
N PRO A 186 -5.69 18.92 -4.65
CA PRO A 186 -4.75 19.09 -3.54
C PRO A 186 -5.08 18.23 -2.31
N GLU A 187 -6.34 17.86 -2.13
CA GLU A 187 -6.82 17.02 -1.03
C GLU A 187 -6.26 15.60 -1.08
N LEU A 188 -5.94 15.09 -2.27
CA LEU A 188 -5.43 13.74 -2.49
C LEU A 188 -3.92 13.64 -2.26
N ASN A 189 -3.18 14.73 -2.50
CA ASN A 189 -1.74 14.85 -2.26
C ASN A 189 -1.39 16.16 -1.55
N PRO A 190 -1.82 16.33 -0.29
CA PRO A 190 -1.55 17.56 0.45
C PRO A 190 -0.06 17.69 0.79
N ASN A 191 0.40 18.94 0.88
CA ASN A 191 1.66 19.33 1.53
C ASN A 191 2.90 18.61 0.98
N GLY A 192 3.05 18.55 -0.35
CA GLY A 192 4.28 18.06 -1.00
C GLY A 192 4.48 16.54 -0.99
N LEU A 193 3.50 15.75 -0.51
CA LEU A 193 3.58 14.28 -0.46
C LEU A 193 3.84 13.63 -1.83
N LEU A 194 3.44 14.28 -2.93
CA LEU A 194 3.74 13.79 -4.27
C LEU A 194 5.24 13.83 -4.57
N ALA A 195 5.92 14.94 -4.25
CA ALA A 195 7.36 15.07 -4.46
C ALA A 195 8.14 14.01 -3.66
N THR A 196 7.71 13.74 -2.43
CA THR A 196 8.28 12.69 -1.59
C THR A 196 8.14 11.29 -2.20
N LYS A 197 7.06 11.01 -2.93
CA LYS A 197 6.86 9.71 -3.60
C LYS A 197 7.70 9.57 -4.86
N LEU A 198 8.12 10.68 -5.45
CA LEU A 198 8.93 10.74 -6.69
C LEU A 198 10.45 10.70 -6.42
N ALA A 199 10.87 10.88 -5.16
CA ALA A 199 12.27 10.90 -4.73
C ALA A 199 12.79 9.49 -4.42
#